data_AF-A0A9W9VE46-F1
#
_entry.id   AF-A0A9W9VE46-F1
#
_cell.length_a   1.000
_cell.length_b   1.000
_cell.length_c   1.000
_cell.angle_alpha   90.00
_cell.angle_beta   90.00
_cell.angle_gamma   90.00
#
_symmetry.space_group_name_H-M   'P 1'
#
loop_
_entity.id
_entity.type
_entity.pdbx_description
1 polymer ?
#
loop_
_entity_poly.entity_id
_entity_poly.type
_entity_poly.pdbx_seq_one_letter_code
_entity_poly.pdbx_strand_id
1 'polypeptide(L)'
;MAPKRKSDGAAGSSVAKKPNNATGNKPDEPTPWQHPRWSEVSASGNSDAAFREAMKKPDQNPFAYLNVCKQLLEQIPEEIQRERENRDDEIQAGAWRFNMMREQLPYRNPETFGMMMFSDYPIWGTIEVIENQILDFNEATDWREQWAVCEAFIMLLGAEELKAMGWSEEPADFLTLVEGGFLTMLAKLESLNLLKPDSEVKNLGAIMSLAIGNAYELANYGLEFEGLDKKVLAYALKHDIVLPGLLRTEKTVKELSDKARAFNLPEYDANDNDPWQLTKTLKKYTPAGEGKKMGGDKYDVTSWTSAKRKKNSSNRKDPCSKEMMDNIKNGMVLSLAT
;
A
#
# COMPACT_ATOMS: atom_id res chain seq x y z
N MET A 1 -47.68 -18.73 75.63
CA MET A 1 -48.76 -17.85 75.11
C MET A 1 -48.83 -18.03 73.59
N ALA A 2 -50.02 -18.27 73.06
CA ALA A 2 -50.37 -18.11 71.64
C ALA A 2 -50.58 -16.60 71.34
N PRO A 3 -50.73 -16.09 70.09
CA PRO A 3 -51.19 -16.84 68.91
C PRO A 3 -50.57 -16.52 67.53
N LYS A 4 -50.94 -17.40 66.59
CA LYS A 4 -50.87 -17.30 65.12
C LYS A 4 -51.51 -16.02 64.56
N ARG A 5 -51.06 -15.58 63.37
CA ARG A 5 -51.92 -15.25 62.22
C ARG A 5 -51.16 -15.23 60.89
N LYS A 6 -51.71 -15.95 59.91
CA LYS A 6 -51.53 -15.76 58.46
C LYS A 6 -52.36 -14.55 58.00
N SER A 7 -51.95 -13.92 56.90
CA SER A 7 -52.89 -13.37 55.91
C SER A 7 -52.22 -13.31 54.54
N ASP A 8 -53.01 -13.65 53.54
CA ASP A 8 -52.67 -14.00 52.17
C ASP A 8 -52.45 -12.80 51.24
N GLY A 9 -51.71 -13.05 50.16
CA GLY A 9 -52.15 -12.79 48.79
C GLY A 9 -52.31 -11.34 48.30
N ALA A 10 -51.43 -10.95 47.37
CA ALA A 10 -51.84 -10.31 46.12
C ALA A 10 -50.73 -10.46 45.08
N ALA A 11 -51.02 -11.22 44.02
CA ALA A 11 -50.25 -11.23 42.79
C ALA A 11 -50.39 -9.88 42.09
N GLY A 12 -49.25 -9.29 41.70
CA GLY A 12 -49.18 -8.14 40.81
C GLY A 12 -47.97 -8.32 39.92
N SER A 13 -48.21 -8.61 38.64
CA SER A 13 -47.16 -8.82 37.64
C SER A 13 -46.29 -7.56 37.50
N SER A 14 -45.00 -7.67 37.80
CA SER A 14 -44.04 -6.65 37.44
C SER A 14 -43.68 -6.81 35.97
N VAL A 15 -44.41 -6.09 35.12
CA VAL A 15 -44.05 -5.84 33.72
C VAL A 15 -42.69 -5.13 33.69
N ALA A 16 -41.72 -5.76 33.02
CA ALA A 16 -40.40 -5.20 32.76
C ALA A 16 -40.54 -3.87 31.98
N LYS A 17 -40.12 -2.76 32.59
CA LYS A 17 -39.97 -1.48 31.90
C LYS A 17 -38.80 -1.58 30.92
N LYS A 18 -39.11 -1.66 29.62
CA LYS A 18 -38.17 -1.41 28.53
C LYS A 18 -37.62 0.02 28.63
N PRO A 19 -36.31 0.25 28.48
CA PRO A 19 -35.79 1.59 28.29
C PRO A 19 -36.21 2.13 26.91
N ASN A 20 -36.72 3.35 26.92
CA ASN A 20 -37.16 4.14 25.78
C ASN A 20 -36.02 4.35 24.77
N ASN A 21 -36.22 3.88 23.54
CA ASN A 21 -35.49 4.35 22.37
C ASN A 21 -35.98 5.75 22.02
N ALA A 22 -35.22 6.77 22.41
CA ALA A 22 -35.29 8.07 21.77
C ALA A 22 -34.40 8.03 20.52
N THR A 23 -35.01 7.71 19.38
CA THR A 23 -34.43 7.89 18.05
C THR A 23 -34.29 9.38 17.75
N GLY A 24 -33.17 9.96 18.17
CA GLY A 24 -32.64 11.14 17.51
C GLY A 24 -31.98 10.69 16.22
N ASN A 25 -32.48 11.17 15.08
CA ASN A 25 -31.83 11.03 13.78
C ASN A 25 -30.42 11.61 13.87
N LYS A 26 -29.42 10.77 14.14
CA LYS A 26 -28.08 11.03 13.61
C LYS A 26 -28.14 10.73 12.11
N PRO A 27 -27.51 11.54 11.25
CA PRO A 27 -27.20 11.08 9.91
C PRO A 27 -26.50 9.72 10.04
N ASP A 28 -26.82 8.77 9.16
CA ASP A 28 -26.08 7.51 9.08
C ASP A 28 -24.60 7.85 8.84
N GLU A 29 -23.83 7.94 9.92
CA GLU A 29 -22.38 8.05 9.85
C GLU A 29 -21.91 6.76 9.16
N PRO A 30 -21.24 6.85 7.99
CA PRO A 30 -20.79 5.65 7.31
C PRO A 30 -19.86 4.91 8.26
N THR A 31 -20.28 3.71 8.70
CA THR A 31 -19.37 2.80 9.40
C THR A 31 -18.15 2.62 8.50
N PRO A 32 -16.94 2.94 8.97
CA PRO A 32 -15.73 2.78 8.18
C PRO A 32 -15.69 1.33 7.68
N TRP A 33 -15.43 1.14 6.40
CA TRP A 33 -15.13 -0.18 5.88
C TRP A 33 -13.89 -0.70 6.64
N GLN A 34 -14.05 -1.76 7.43
CA GLN A 34 -12.98 -2.34 8.23
C GLN A 34 -12.51 -3.64 7.57
N HIS A 35 -11.41 -3.57 6.81
CA HIS A 35 -10.73 -4.80 6.38
C HIS A 35 -10.21 -5.56 7.61
N PRO A 36 -10.30 -6.91 7.67
CA PRO A 36 -9.79 -7.69 8.80
C PRO A 36 -8.27 -7.56 9.06
N ARG A 37 -7.53 -6.87 8.17
CA ARG A 37 -6.09 -6.63 8.35
C ARG A 37 -5.81 -5.44 9.27
N TRP A 38 -6.76 -4.51 9.39
CA TRP A 38 -6.64 -3.29 10.17
C TRP A 38 -7.24 -3.48 11.56
N SER A 39 -6.65 -2.82 12.55
CA SER A 39 -7.24 -2.67 13.87
C SER A 39 -8.49 -1.79 13.82
N GLU A 40 -9.39 -1.93 14.78
CA GLU A 40 -10.65 -1.16 14.86
C GLU A 40 -10.43 0.36 14.80
N VAL A 41 -9.32 0.82 15.40
CA VAL A 41 -8.87 2.22 15.37
C VAL A 41 -7.52 2.25 14.69
N SER A 42 -7.46 2.75 13.46
CA SER A 42 -6.26 2.72 12.63
C SER A 42 -6.27 3.86 11.62
N ALA A 43 -5.30 4.78 11.71
CA ALA A 43 -5.16 5.83 10.69
C ALA A 43 -4.83 5.21 9.32
N SER A 44 -3.99 4.17 9.27
CA SER A 44 -3.75 3.41 8.04
C SER A 44 -5.02 2.81 7.47
N GLY A 45 -5.85 2.20 8.33
CA GLY A 45 -7.14 1.64 7.92
C GLY A 45 -8.09 2.69 7.35
N ASN A 46 -8.11 3.90 7.93
CA ASN A 46 -8.91 5.01 7.41
C ASN A 46 -8.41 5.50 6.05
N SER A 47 -7.09 5.65 5.86
CA SER A 47 -6.52 6.06 4.56
C SER A 47 -6.80 5.03 3.47
N ASP A 48 -6.70 3.72 3.77
CA ASP A 48 -7.05 2.65 2.84
C ASP A 48 -8.56 2.66 2.51
N ALA A 49 -9.42 2.80 3.51
CA ALA A 49 -10.87 2.90 3.30
C ALA A 49 -11.25 4.12 2.45
N ALA A 50 -10.63 5.28 2.69
CA ALA A 50 -10.85 6.49 1.90
C ALA A 50 -10.42 6.33 0.45
N PHE A 51 -9.26 5.69 0.20
CA PHE A 51 -8.82 5.33 -1.14
C PHE A 51 -9.83 4.43 -1.84
N ARG A 52 -10.23 3.33 -1.20
CA ARG A 52 -11.18 2.37 -1.78
C ARG A 52 -12.55 2.99 -2.07
N GLU A 53 -13.02 3.89 -1.21
CA GLU A 53 -14.27 4.61 -1.44
C GLU A 53 -14.15 5.57 -2.63
N ALA A 54 -13.03 6.26 -2.78
CA ALA A 54 -12.77 7.08 -3.95
C ALA A 54 -12.75 6.25 -5.25
N MET A 55 -12.25 5.01 -5.21
CA MET A 55 -12.21 4.13 -6.38
C MET A 55 -13.59 3.62 -6.82
N LYS A 56 -14.63 3.70 -5.99
CA LYS A 56 -15.99 3.26 -6.34
C LYS A 56 -16.78 4.27 -7.17
N LYS A 57 -16.30 5.51 -7.31
CA LYS A 57 -17.02 6.61 -7.97
C LYS A 57 -17.05 6.40 -9.49
N PRO A 58 -18.20 5.99 -10.09
CA PRO A 58 -18.26 5.52 -11.48
C PRO A 58 -18.07 6.65 -12.50
N ASP A 59 -18.41 7.88 -12.11
CA ASP A 59 -18.32 9.10 -12.91
C ASP A 59 -16.87 9.57 -13.12
N GLN A 60 -15.93 9.09 -12.31
CA GLN A 60 -14.55 9.54 -12.33
C GLN A 60 -13.59 8.55 -13.01
N ASN A 61 -14.08 7.37 -13.43
CA ASN A 61 -13.33 6.25 -14.02
C ASN A 61 -11.83 6.27 -13.64
N PRO A 62 -11.49 5.98 -12.37
CA PRO A 62 -10.17 6.25 -11.80
C PRO A 62 -9.03 5.44 -12.44
N PHE A 63 -9.38 4.52 -13.35
CA PHE A 63 -8.45 3.72 -14.12
C PHE A 63 -8.48 4.02 -15.63
N ALA A 64 -9.36 4.91 -16.12
CA ALA A 64 -9.37 5.33 -17.54
C ALA A 64 -8.08 6.01 -17.98
N TYR A 65 -7.37 6.62 -17.04
CA TYR A 65 -6.21 7.46 -17.32
C TYR A 65 -5.07 7.13 -16.36
N LEU A 66 -4.50 5.93 -16.52
CA LEU A 66 -3.22 5.55 -15.90
C LEU A 66 -2.11 6.45 -16.46
N ASN A 67 -1.88 7.59 -15.81
CA ASN A 67 -0.86 8.57 -16.17
C ASN A 67 0.22 8.65 -15.08
N VAL A 68 1.43 9.03 -15.48
CA VAL A 68 2.56 9.28 -14.58
C VAL A 68 2.22 10.48 -13.69
N CYS A 69 2.48 10.36 -12.38
CA CYS A 69 2.33 11.45 -11.41
C CYS A 69 3.02 12.73 -11.91
N LYS A 70 2.39 13.90 -11.77
CA LYS A 70 2.92 15.22 -12.19
C LYS A 70 4.33 15.48 -11.65
N GLN A 71 4.63 15.03 -10.43
CA GLN A 71 5.96 15.10 -9.81
C GLN A 71 7.05 14.30 -10.54
N LEU A 72 6.68 13.23 -11.24
CA LEU A 72 7.58 12.44 -12.08
C LEU A 72 7.72 13.02 -13.48
N LEU A 73 6.68 13.72 -13.97
CA LEU A 73 6.73 14.44 -15.24
C LEU A 73 7.71 15.62 -15.23
N GLU A 74 7.95 16.24 -14.06
CA GLU A 74 8.97 17.28 -13.88
C GLU A 74 10.41 16.78 -14.14
N GLN A 75 10.63 15.47 -14.12
CA GLN A 75 11.93 14.85 -14.44
C GLN A 75 12.06 14.44 -15.92
N ILE A 76 11.01 14.61 -16.72
CA ILE A 76 10.97 14.28 -18.15
C ILE A 76 11.27 15.55 -18.96
N PRO A 77 12.00 15.48 -20.10
CA PRO A 77 12.20 16.63 -20.98
C PRO A 77 10.90 17.35 -21.36
N GLU A 78 10.91 18.70 -21.32
CA GLU A 78 9.72 19.57 -21.53
C GLU A 78 8.91 19.26 -22.80
N GLU A 79 9.54 18.70 -23.84
CA GLU A 79 8.89 18.36 -25.11
C GLU A 79 7.78 17.30 -24.95
N ILE A 80 7.92 16.39 -23.97
CA ILE A 80 6.92 15.35 -23.64
C ILE A 80 5.88 15.89 -22.64
N GLN A 81 6.22 16.94 -21.90
CA GLN A 81 5.38 17.54 -20.86
C GLN A 81 4.20 18.33 -21.48
N ARG A 82 4.47 19.07 -22.57
CA ARG A 82 3.51 19.99 -23.21
C ARG A 82 2.28 19.32 -23.85
N GLU A 83 2.33 18.03 -24.18
CA GLU A 83 1.14 17.31 -24.70
C GLU A 83 0.15 16.87 -23.61
N ARG A 84 0.47 17.06 -22.32
CA ARG A 84 -0.27 16.42 -21.20
C ARG A 84 -0.85 17.39 -20.16
N GLU A 85 -0.57 18.69 -20.26
CA GLU A 85 -0.94 19.72 -19.27
C GLU A 85 -2.45 20.07 -19.21
N ASN A 86 -3.31 19.49 -20.05
CA ASN A 86 -4.76 19.77 -20.07
C ASN A 86 -5.65 18.72 -19.38
N ARG A 87 -5.11 17.89 -18.47
CA ARG A 87 -5.86 16.77 -17.84
C ARG A 87 -5.73 16.73 -16.31
N ASP A 88 -5.79 17.89 -15.65
CA ASP A 88 -5.63 18.04 -14.20
C ASP A 88 -6.84 17.47 -13.37
N ASP A 89 -7.92 17.02 -14.00
CA ASP A 89 -9.17 16.57 -13.33
C ASP A 89 -9.38 15.04 -13.29
N GLU A 90 -8.47 14.23 -13.85
CA GLU A 90 -8.64 12.77 -13.95
C GLU A 90 -7.96 12.04 -12.78
N ILE A 91 -8.72 11.20 -12.06
CA ILE A 91 -8.21 10.42 -10.92
C ILE A 91 -7.13 9.44 -11.42
N GLN A 92 -5.94 9.54 -10.84
CA GLN A 92 -4.81 8.65 -11.11
C GLN A 92 -4.68 7.63 -9.98
N ALA A 93 -5.28 6.44 -10.15
CA ALA A 93 -5.35 5.42 -9.10
C ALA A 93 -3.99 5.09 -8.46
N GLY A 94 -2.90 4.93 -9.23
CA GLY A 94 -1.58 4.64 -8.66
C GLY A 94 -0.93 5.83 -7.97
N ALA A 95 -1.13 7.07 -8.45
CA ALA A 95 -0.62 8.26 -7.77
C ALA A 95 -1.35 8.51 -6.44
N TRP A 96 -2.67 8.31 -6.40
CA TRP A 96 -3.45 8.35 -5.16
C TRP A 96 -2.99 7.27 -4.19
N ARG A 97 -2.79 6.04 -4.68
CA ARG A 97 -2.30 4.94 -3.86
C ARG A 97 -0.88 5.22 -3.32
N PHE A 98 0.00 5.80 -4.13
CA PHE A 98 1.31 6.28 -3.68
C PHE A 98 1.22 7.35 -2.59
N ASN A 99 0.36 8.34 -2.77
CA ASN A 99 0.16 9.38 -1.74
C ASN A 99 -0.40 8.79 -0.45
N MET A 100 -1.35 7.85 -0.55
CA MET A 100 -1.87 7.12 0.61
C MET A 100 -0.75 6.33 1.32
N MET A 101 0.14 5.66 0.57
CA MET A 101 1.31 5.00 1.15
C MET A 101 2.26 5.99 1.84
N ARG A 102 2.49 7.16 1.25
CA ARG A 102 3.33 8.21 1.85
C ARG A 102 2.72 8.79 3.13
N GLU A 103 1.41 9.03 3.15
CA GLU A 103 0.69 9.46 4.36
C GLU A 103 0.79 8.43 5.50
N GLN A 104 0.90 7.16 5.15
CA GLN A 104 1.04 6.06 6.08
C GLN A 104 2.43 5.90 6.70
N LEU A 105 3.51 6.42 6.08
CA LEU A 105 4.87 6.29 6.61
C LEU A 105 5.05 7.05 7.95
N PRO A 106 4.61 8.32 8.10
CA PRO A 106 4.71 9.02 9.37
C PRO A 106 3.98 8.34 10.53
N TYR A 107 2.87 7.62 10.27
CA TYR A 107 2.17 6.87 11.32
C TYR A 107 3.05 5.78 11.94
N ARG A 108 4.06 5.33 11.18
CA ARG A 108 4.98 4.26 11.55
C ARG A 108 6.34 4.76 11.98
N ASN A 109 6.49 6.08 12.09
CA ASN A 109 7.65 6.72 12.67
C ASN A 109 7.30 7.24 14.09
N PRO A 110 7.73 6.55 15.17
CA PRO A 110 7.51 7.00 16.54
C PRO A 110 8.04 8.40 16.83
N GLU A 111 9.08 8.85 16.14
CA GLU A 111 9.65 10.19 16.32
C GLU A 111 8.67 11.29 15.90
N THR A 112 7.83 11.04 14.88
CA THR A 112 6.74 11.95 14.48
C THR A 112 5.75 12.19 15.64
N PHE A 113 5.67 11.27 16.59
CA PHE A 113 4.84 11.37 17.79
C PHE A 113 5.65 11.75 19.05
N GLY A 114 6.91 12.17 18.93
CA GLY A 114 7.78 12.47 20.07
C GLY A 114 8.04 11.26 20.97
N MET A 115 8.01 10.07 20.39
CA MET A 115 8.26 8.79 21.04
C MET A 115 9.65 8.25 20.68
N MET A 116 10.20 7.44 21.57
CA MET A 116 11.49 6.76 21.35
C MET A 116 11.26 5.26 21.28
N MET A 117 11.68 4.67 20.16
CA MET A 117 11.71 3.23 19.93
C MET A 117 13.12 2.85 19.47
N PHE A 118 13.33 1.58 19.11
CA PHE A 118 14.54 1.15 18.43
C PHE A 118 14.69 1.85 17.06
N SER A 119 15.92 2.11 16.64
CA SER A 119 16.23 2.95 15.47
C SER A 119 15.74 2.39 14.14
N ASP A 120 15.61 1.08 14.02
CA ASP A 120 15.09 0.38 12.84
C ASP A 120 13.55 0.30 12.83
N TYR A 121 12.84 0.86 13.81
CA TYR A 121 11.38 0.81 13.89
C TYR A 121 10.69 1.37 12.63
N PRO A 122 11.07 2.56 12.11
CA PRO A 122 10.46 3.10 10.89
C PRO A 122 10.71 2.22 9.66
N ILE A 123 11.85 1.51 9.59
CA ILE A 123 12.17 0.59 8.49
C ILE A 123 11.17 -0.55 8.44
N TRP A 124 10.90 -1.22 9.56
CA TRP A 124 9.88 -2.26 9.64
C TRP A 124 8.47 -1.73 9.35
N GLY A 125 8.21 -0.49 9.74
CA GLY A 125 7.00 0.22 9.36
C GLY A 125 6.84 0.36 7.85
N THR A 126 7.87 0.85 7.17
CA THR A 126 7.87 0.99 5.71
C THR A 126 7.67 -0.36 5.01
N ILE A 127 8.32 -1.42 5.52
CA ILE A 127 8.10 -2.79 5.03
C ILE A 127 6.62 -3.18 5.17
N GLU A 128 5.99 -2.95 6.33
CA GLU A 128 4.56 -3.25 6.55
C GLU A 128 3.63 -2.49 5.58
N VAL A 129 3.94 -1.24 5.22
CA VAL A 129 3.16 -0.48 4.21
C VAL A 129 3.20 -1.20 2.87
N ILE A 130 4.37 -1.66 2.43
CA ILE A 130 4.53 -2.32 1.14
C ILE A 130 3.96 -3.74 1.18
N GLU A 131 4.12 -4.46 2.28
CA GLU A 131 3.46 -5.75 2.49
C GLU A 131 1.94 -5.63 2.32
N ASN A 132 1.31 -4.59 2.88
CA ASN A 132 -0.11 -4.31 2.67
C ASN A 132 -0.45 -4.08 1.19
N GLN A 133 0.43 -3.45 0.42
CA GLN A 133 0.23 -3.28 -1.02
C GLN A 133 0.33 -4.60 -1.77
N ILE A 134 1.29 -5.46 -1.45
CA ILE A 134 1.41 -6.78 -2.09
C ILE A 134 0.18 -7.65 -1.77
N LEU A 135 -0.39 -7.54 -0.56
CA LEU A 135 -1.66 -8.18 -0.23
C LEU A 135 -2.80 -7.63 -1.09
N ASP A 136 -2.88 -6.31 -1.29
CA ASP A 136 -3.87 -5.69 -2.18
C ASP A 136 -3.71 -6.13 -3.63
N PHE A 137 -2.47 -6.24 -4.12
CA PHE A 137 -2.17 -6.78 -5.44
C PHE A 137 -2.74 -8.20 -5.61
N ASN A 138 -2.59 -9.05 -4.59
CA ASN A 138 -3.06 -10.43 -4.63
C ASN A 138 -4.60 -10.54 -4.49
N GLU A 139 -5.23 -9.63 -3.76
CA GLU A 139 -6.69 -9.58 -3.60
C GLU A 139 -7.42 -8.91 -4.77
N ALA A 140 -6.73 -8.03 -5.51
CA ALA A 140 -7.28 -7.31 -6.64
C ALA A 140 -7.77 -8.27 -7.74
N THR A 141 -9.00 -8.01 -8.21
CA THR A 141 -9.66 -8.86 -9.21
C THR A 141 -9.44 -8.35 -10.64
N ASP A 142 -9.17 -7.06 -10.81
CA ASP A 142 -8.85 -6.43 -12.10
C ASP A 142 -7.35 -6.14 -12.21
N TRP A 143 -6.81 -6.30 -13.41
CA TRP A 143 -5.42 -5.95 -13.73
C TRP A 143 -5.15 -4.45 -13.53
N ARG A 144 -6.17 -3.59 -13.68
CA ARG A 144 -6.03 -2.13 -13.47
C ARG A 144 -5.74 -1.79 -12.02
N GLU A 145 -6.42 -2.45 -11.08
CA GLU A 145 -6.17 -2.28 -9.65
C GLU A 145 -4.77 -2.80 -9.28
N GLN A 146 -4.39 -3.97 -9.83
CA GLN A 146 -3.04 -4.52 -9.65
C GLN A 146 -1.96 -3.59 -10.22
N TRP A 147 -2.18 -3.02 -11.40
CA TRP A 147 -1.25 -2.07 -12.00
C TRP A 147 -1.14 -0.78 -11.18
N ALA A 148 -2.24 -0.24 -10.65
CA ALA A 148 -2.22 0.91 -9.75
C ALA A 148 -1.40 0.62 -8.47
N VAL A 149 -1.44 -0.62 -7.97
CA VAL A 149 -0.56 -1.05 -6.87
C VAL A 149 0.90 -1.05 -7.31
N CYS A 150 1.21 -1.61 -8.49
CA CYS A 150 2.57 -1.60 -9.05
C CYS A 150 3.14 -0.21 -9.25
N GLU A 151 2.36 0.70 -9.83
CA GLU A 151 2.72 2.11 -9.94
C GLU A 151 3.13 2.69 -8.58
N ALA A 152 2.30 2.45 -7.57
CA ALA A 152 2.49 3.04 -6.25
C ALA A 152 3.76 2.55 -5.55
N PHE A 153 4.03 1.24 -5.53
CA PHE A 153 5.24 0.74 -4.88
C PHE A 153 6.51 1.03 -5.69
N ILE A 154 6.46 1.03 -7.03
CA ILE A 154 7.62 1.41 -7.86
C ILE A 154 7.98 2.88 -7.66
N MET A 155 6.99 3.77 -7.52
CA MET A 155 7.24 5.16 -7.14
C MET A 155 7.81 5.26 -5.72
N LEU A 156 7.30 4.44 -4.79
CA LEU A 156 7.81 4.43 -3.43
C LEU A 156 9.27 3.99 -3.34
N LEU A 157 9.77 3.11 -4.22
CA LEU A 157 11.18 2.68 -4.26
C LEU A 157 12.20 3.83 -4.29
N GLY A 158 11.82 4.99 -4.83
CA GLY A 158 12.68 6.18 -4.83
C GLY A 158 12.68 6.99 -3.53
N ALA A 159 11.82 6.66 -2.56
CA ALA A 159 11.66 7.39 -1.31
C ALA A 159 12.87 7.23 -0.38
N GLU A 160 13.22 8.29 0.35
CA GLU A 160 14.38 8.31 1.26
C GLU A 160 14.24 7.30 2.40
N GLU A 161 13.00 7.04 2.85
CA GLU A 161 12.69 6.07 3.89
C GLU A 161 13.10 4.64 3.51
N LEU A 162 13.09 4.29 2.21
CA LEU A 162 13.53 2.99 1.76
C LEU A 162 15.06 2.89 1.66
N LYS A 163 15.75 3.97 1.31
CA LYS A 163 17.21 3.99 1.28
C LYS A 163 17.80 3.76 2.66
N ALA A 164 17.11 4.19 3.71
CA ALA A 164 17.47 3.89 5.10
C ALA A 164 17.48 2.39 5.44
N MET A 165 16.78 1.54 4.66
CA MET A 165 16.77 0.09 4.88
C MET A 165 18.11 -0.58 4.56
N GLY A 166 18.98 0.05 3.76
CA GLY A 166 20.33 -0.43 3.51
C GLY A 166 21.20 -0.56 4.76
N TRP A 167 20.77 0.08 5.85
CA TRP A 167 21.40 0.01 7.17
C TRP A 167 20.80 -1.07 8.09
N SER A 168 19.82 -1.85 7.60
CA SER A 168 19.15 -2.91 8.37
C SER A 168 19.61 -4.32 7.97
N GLU A 169 19.43 -5.30 8.85
CA GLU A 169 19.98 -6.66 8.67
C GLU A 169 19.18 -7.55 7.70
N GLU A 170 17.94 -7.24 7.30
CA GLU A 170 17.13 -8.16 6.47
C GLU A 170 16.16 -7.49 5.45
N PRO A 171 16.65 -6.83 4.38
CA PRO A 171 15.79 -6.31 3.31
C PRO A 171 15.50 -7.32 2.16
N ALA A 172 16.11 -8.51 2.16
CA ALA A 172 16.08 -9.43 1.01
C ALA A 172 14.68 -9.99 0.69
N ASP A 173 13.93 -10.39 1.71
CA ASP A 173 12.56 -10.87 1.57
C ASP A 173 11.64 -9.78 0.99
N PHE A 174 11.85 -8.53 1.43
CA PHE A 174 11.15 -7.36 0.94
C PHE A 174 11.38 -7.13 -0.56
N LEU A 175 12.65 -7.11 -1.00
CA LEU A 175 12.99 -6.90 -2.42
C LEU A 175 12.44 -8.03 -3.30
N THR A 176 12.46 -9.26 -2.79
CA THR A 176 11.89 -10.43 -3.48
C THR A 176 10.39 -10.27 -3.72
N LEU A 177 9.64 -9.76 -2.74
CA LEU A 177 8.20 -9.53 -2.87
C LEU A 177 7.89 -8.43 -3.89
N VAL A 178 8.63 -7.32 -3.84
CA VAL A 178 8.46 -6.20 -4.79
C VAL A 178 8.79 -6.63 -6.21
N GLU A 179 9.92 -7.32 -6.39
CA GLU A 179 10.35 -7.85 -7.69
C GLU A 179 9.35 -8.87 -8.23
N GLY A 180 8.97 -9.87 -7.43
CA GLY A 180 7.99 -10.87 -7.81
C GLY A 180 6.63 -10.27 -8.16
N GLY A 181 6.17 -9.28 -7.38
CA GLY A 181 4.95 -8.52 -7.64
C GLY A 181 4.96 -7.82 -9.00
N PHE A 182 6.01 -7.05 -9.27
CA PHE A 182 6.10 -6.29 -10.52
C PHE A 182 6.28 -7.18 -11.74
N LEU A 183 7.12 -8.20 -11.66
CA LEU A 183 7.34 -9.12 -12.78
C LEU A 183 6.10 -9.97 -13.08
N THR A 184 5.37 -10.40 -12.05
CA THR A 184 4.06 -11.06 -12.21
C THR A 184 3.07 -10.16 -12.93
N MET A 185 3.06 -8.85 -12.60
CA MET A 185 2.22 -7.88 -13.31
C MET A 185 2.60 -7.73 -14.78
N LEU A 186 3.89 -7.67 -15.11
CA LEU A 186 4.35 -7.60 -16.51
C LEU A 186 3.96 -8.86 -17.30
N ALA A 187 4.13 -10.05 -16.72
CA ALA A 187 3.66 -11.30 -17.32
C ALA A 187 2.14 -11.31 -17.53
N LYS A 188 1.38 -10.78 -16.56
CA LYS A 188 -0.07 -10.63 -16.71
C LYS A 188 -0.44 -9.67 -17.84
N LEU A 189 0.19 -8.51 -17.94
CA LEU A 189 -0.04 -7.57 -19.05
C LEU A 189 0.31 -8.19 -20.41
N GLU A 190 1.41 -8.96 -20.48
CA GLU A 190 1.79 -9.70 -21.68
C GLU A 190 0.69 -10.69 -22.08
N SER A 191 0.17 -11.49 -21.14
CA SER A 191 -0.91 -12.44 -21.42
C SER A 191 -2.21 -11.81 -21.90
N LEU A 192 -2.48 -10.58 -21.45
CA LEU A 192 -3.64 -9.80 -21.87
C LEU A 192 -3.38 -9.02 -23.18
N ASN A 193 -2.22 -9.20 -23.82
CA ASN A 193 -1.79 -8.44 -24.99
C ASN A 193 -1.79 -6.91 -24.75
N LEU A 194 -1.48 -6.51 -23.51
CA LEU A 194 -1.36 -5.13 -23.05
C LEU A 194 0.09 -4.67 -22.91
N LEU A 195 1.07 -5.58 -22.99
CA LEU A 195 2.49 -5.21 -22.96
C LEU A 195 2.97 -4.88 -24.37
N LYS A 196 2.62 -3.70 -24.88
CA LYS A 196 2.92 -3.26 -26.26
C LYS A 196 2.94 -1.73 -26.38
N PRO A 197 3.53 -1.14 -27.44
CA PRO A 197 3.70 0.32 -27.53
C PRO A 197 2.37 1.10 -27.60
N ASP A 198 1.33 0.52 -28.22
CA ASP A 198 -0.01 1.09 -28.36
C ASP A 198 -0.96 0.69 -27.21
N SER A 199 -0.43 0.25 -26.08
CA SER A 199 -1.21 -0.27 -24.94
C SER A 199 -2.26 0.70 -24.40
N GLU A 200 -3.29 0.13 -23.77
CA GLU A 200 -4.20 0.86 -22.87
C GLU A 200 -3.45 1.43 -21.65
N VAL A 201 -2.37 0.76 -21.21
CA VAL A 201 -1.52 1.17 -20.08
C VAL A 201 -0.57 2.31 -20.51
N LYS A 202 -1.06 3.55 -20.44
CA LYS A 202 -0.38 4.72 -21.04
C LYS A 202 0.95 5.11 -20.40
N ASN A 203 1.23 4.68 -19.19
CA ASN A 203 2.46 4.96 -18.46
C ASN A 203 3.41 3.75 -18.34
N LEU A 204 3.15 2.67 -19.07
CA LEU A 204 3.94 1.43 -19.03
C LEU A 204 5.45 1.67 -19.09
N GLY A 205 5.91 2.36 -20.14
CA GLY A 205 7.33 2.64 -20.34
C GLY A 205 7.96 3.47 -19.21
N ALA A 206 7.21 4.43 -18.67
CA ALA A 206 7.68 5.27 -17.57
C ALA A 206 7.86 4.48 -16.27
N ILE A 207 6.88 3.64 -15.90
CA ILE A 207 6.97 2.81 -14.69
C ILE A 207 8.06 1.75 -14.83
N MET A 208 8.22 1.13 -16.01
CA MET A 208 9.31 0.21 -16.28
C MET A 208 10.68 0.89 -16.18
N SER A 209 10.80 2.12 -16.71
CA SER A 209 12.02 2.92 -16.56
C SER A 209 12.31 3.25 -15.10
N LEU A 210 11.31 3.62 -14.31
CA LEU A 210 11.49 3.85 -12.88
C LEU A 210 11.92 2.60 -12.13
N ALA A 211 11.36 1.43 -12.46
CA ALA A 211 11.78 0.18 -11.84
C ALA A 211 13.28 -0.11 -12.11
N ILE A 212 13.74 0.11 -13.35
CA ILE A 212 15.15 -0.05 -13.74
C ILE A 212 16.04 0.96 -13.00
N GLY A 213 15.67 2.24 -13.01
CA GLY A 213 16.43 3.30 -12.36
C GLY A 213 16.49 3.14 -10.84
N ASN A 214 15.38 2.82 -10.19
CA ASN A 214 15.34 2.57 -8.75
C ASN A 214 16.16 1.33 -8.36
N ALA A 215 16.12 0.24 -9.15
CA ALA A 215 16.96 -0.92 -8.88
C ALA A 215 18.46 -0.56 -8.92
N TYR A 216 18.88 0.27 -9.88
CA TYR A 216 20.25 0.78 -9.95
C TYR A 216 20.61 1.66 -8.75
N GLU A 217 19.75 2.61 -8.39
CA GLU A 217 20.00 3.53 -7.29
C GLU A 217 20.02 2.82 -5.93
N LEU A 218 19.09 1.89 -5.68
CA LEU A 218 19.00 1.13 -4.43
C LEU A 218 20.20 0.20 -4.22
N ALA A 219 20.81 -0.33 -5.29
CA ALA A 219 22.04 -1.10 -5.19
C ALA A 219 23.19 -0.29 -4.55
N ASN A 220 23.24 1.03 -4.76
CA ASN A 220 24.24 1.90 -4.11
C ASN A 220 24.06 2.01 -2.58
N TYR A 221 22.89 1.59 -2.07
CA TYR A 221 22.58 1.52 -0.64
C TYR A 221 22.64 0.07 -0.12
N GLY A 222 23.16 -0.89 -0.89
CA GLY A 222 23.21 -2.30 -0.49
C GLY A 222 21.86 -3.02 -0.59
N LEU A 223 20.87 -2.42 -1.27
CA LEU A 223 19.54 -2.98 -1.49
C LEU A 223 19.47 -3.55 -2.92
N GLU A 224 20.00 -4.75 -3.10
CA GLU A 224 20.12 -5.39 -4.40
C GLU A 224 18.93 -6.31 -4.71
N PHE A 225 18.23 -6.03 -5.80
CA PHE A 225 17.27 -6.95 -6.40
C PHE A 225 17.97 -8.14 -7.09
N GLU A 226 17.25 -9.23 -7.33
CA GLU A 226 17.77 -10.39 -8.07
C GLU A 226 17.72 -10.15 -9.60
N GLY A 227 18.19 -8.99 -10.04
CA GLY A 227 18.21 -8.59 -11.45
C GLY A 227 16.89 -8.04 -11.98
N LEU A 228 16.11 -7.36 -11.13
CA LEU A 228 14.89 -6.65 -11.52
C LEU A 228 15.10 -5.77 -12.76
N ASP A 229 16.14 -4.94 -12.77
CA ASP A 229 16.55 -4.07 -13.88
C ASP A 229 16.67 -4.82 -15.21
N LYS A 230 17.43 -5.92 -15.22
CA LYS A 230 17.66 -6.76 -16.39
C LYS A 230 16.37 -7.45 -16.85
N LYS A 231 15.56 -7.96 -15.92
CA LYS A 231 14.30 -8.67 -16.24
C LYS A 231 13.25 -7.71 -16.82
N VAL A 232 13.11 -6.53 -16.25
CA VAL A 232 12.21 -5.47 -16.77
C VAL A 232 12.70 -4.97 -18.12
N LEU A 233 14.01 -4.78 -18.30
CA LEU A 233 14.59 -4.40 -19.58
C LEU A 233 14.36 -5.48 -20.66
N ALA A 234 14.45 -6.76 -20.29
CA ALA A 234 14.15 -7.86 -21.21
C ALA A 234 12.70 -7.80 -21.70
N TYR A 235 11.74 -7.54 -20.81
CA TYR A 235 10.34 -7.32 -21.19
C TYR A 235 10.17 -6.11 -22.12
N ALA A 236 10.83 -5.00 -21.81
CA ALA A 236 10.74 -3.78 -22.63
C ALA A 236 11.27 -4.03 -24.05
N LEU A 237 12.43 -4.69 -24.17
CA LEU A 237 13.05 -5.00 -25.45
C LEU A 237 12.26 -6.03 -26.26
N LYS A 238 11.66 -7.04 -25.61
CA LYS A 238 10.84 -8.06 -26.28
C LYS A 238 9.61 -7.47 -26.97
N HIS A 239 9.05 -6.39 -26.40
CA HIS A 239 7.79 -5.80 -26.83
C HIS A 239 7.93 -4.37 -27.37
N ASP A 240 9.15 -3.98 -27.73
CA ASP A 240 9.47 -2.66 -28.30
C ASP A 240 8.95 -1.47 -27.46
N ILE A 241 8.91 -1.63 -26.13
CA ILE A 241 8.44 -0.59 -25.21
C ILE A 241 9.49 0.52 -25.12
N VAL A 242 9.04 1.74 -25.40
CA VAL A 242 9.87 2.94 -25.25
C VAL A 242 10.05 3.25 -23.76
N LEU A 243 11.30 3.19 -23.29
CA LEU A 243 11.67 3.59 -21.94
C LEU A 243 12.14 5.06 -21.97
N PRO A 244 11.41 6.00 -21.33
CA PRO A 244 11.91 7.37 -21.19
C PRO A 244 13.19 7.36 -20.33
N GLY A 245 14.06 8.35 -20.50
CA GLY A 245 15.34 8.44 -19.78
C GLY A 245 15.22 8.86 -18.30
N LEU A 246 14.37 8.21 -17.51
CA LEU A 246 14.20 8.53 -16.09
C LEU A 246 15.32 7.92 -15.25
N LEU A 247 15.75 8.59 -14.17
CA LEU A 247 16.66 8.01 -13.16
C LEU A 247 17.87 7.26 -13.75
N ARG A 248 18.58 7.87 -14.72
CA ARG A 248 19.75 7.27 -15.41
C ARG A 248 19.45 5.97 -16.17
N THR A 249 18.18 5.66 -16.47
CA THR A 249 17.78 4.44 -17.20
C THR A 249 18.56 4.27 -18.51
N GLU A 250 18.89 5.35 -19.21
CA GLU A 250 19.67 5.32 -20.45
C GLU A 250 21.04 4.64 -20.27
N LYS A 251 21.72 4.92 -19.15
CA LYS A 251 23.00 4.30 -18.83
C LYS A 251 22.81 2.81 -18.56
N THR A 252 21.83 2.46 -17.73
CA THR A 252 21.53 1.06 -17.38
C THR A 252 21.11 0.25 -18.61
N VAL A 253 20.28 0.82 -19.48
CA VAL A 253 19.88 0.22 -20.77
C VAL A 253 21.12 -0.06 -21.62
N LYS A 254 22.03 0.91 -21.77
CA LYS A 254 23.26 0.73 -22.55
C LYS A 254 24.14 -0.38 -22.00
N GLU A 255 24.26 -0.49 -20.67
CA GLU A 255 25.12 -1.46 -20.01
C GLU A 255 24.53 -2.88 -19.98
N LEU A 256 23.20 -3.02 -19.91
CA LEU A 256 22.53 -4.30 -19.70
C LEU A 256 21.82 -4.86 -20.93
N SER A 257 21.70 -4.12 -22.03
CA SER A 257 20.93 -4.52 -23.22
C SER A 257 21.27 -5.93 -23.72
N ASP A 258 22.54 -6.28 -23.88
CA ASP A 258 22.93 -7.60 -24.41
C ASP A 258 22.56 -8.72 -23.43
N LYS A 259 22.74 -8.48 -22.13
CA LYS A 259 22.35 -9.43 -21.07
C LYS A 259 20.83 -9.58 -20.99
N ALA A 260 20.08 -8.49 -21.19
CA ALA A 260 18.63 -8.49 -21.18
C ALA A 260 18.06 -9.22 -22.41
N ARG A 261 18.64 -9.03 -23.61
CA ARG A 261 18.25 -9.79 -24.82
C ARG A 261 18.53 -11.28 -24.70
N ALA A 262 19.60 -11.65 -24.00
CA ALA A 262 19.94 -13.05 -23.74
C ALA A 262 19.15 -13.65 -22.55
N PHE A 263 18.38 -12.85 -21.82
CA PHE A 263 17.61 -13.33 -20.68
C PHE A 263 16.37 -14.08 -21.17
N ASN A 264 16.24 -15.34 -20.74
CA ASN A 264 15.08 -16.15 -21.08
C ASN A 264 13.91 -15.78 -20.15
N LEU A 265 13.03 -14.90 -20.63
CA LEU A 265 11.78 -14.62 -19.94
C LEU A 265 10.92 -15.89 -19.89
N PRO A 266 10.17 -16.13 -18.81
CA PRO A 266 9.15 -17.17 -18.80
C PRO A 266 8.23 -16.99 -20.00
N GLU A 267 7.96 -18.08 -20.72
CA GLU A 267 6.92 -18.05 -21.74
C GLU A 267 5.56 -17.89 -21.05
N TYR A 268 4.67 -17.16 -21.70
CA TYR A 268 3.30 -17.12 -21.26
C TYR A 268 2.68 -18.51 -21.43
N ASP A 269 2.27 -19.12 -20.32
CA ASP A 269 1.44 -20.32 -20.30
C ASP A 269 0.08 -19.97 -19.69
N ALA A 270 -1.00 -20.21 -20.44
CA ALA A 270 -2.35 -20.01 -19.95
C ALA A 270 -2.69 -20.88 -18.72
N ASN A 271 -1.91 -21.93 -18.46
CA ASN A 271 -2.03 -22.80 -17.30
C ASN A 271 -1.09 -22.43 -16.15
N ASP A 272 -0.09 -21.56 -16.37
CA ASP A 272 0.80 -21.04 -15.34
C ASP A 272 0.47 -19.58 -15.05
N ASN A 273 -0.29 -19.36 -13.98
CA ASN A 273 -0.66 -18.02 -13.53
C ASN A 273 0.37 -17.39 -12.57
N ASP A 274 1.51 -18.05 -12.31
CA ASP A 274 2.53 -17.59 -11.35
C ASP A 274 3.97 -17.78 -11.90
N PRO A 275 4.30 -17.31 -13.12
CA PRO A 275 5.59 -17.57 -13.76
C PRO A 275 6.79 -16.99 -12.97
N TRP A 276 6.55 -16.00 -12.13
CA TRP A 276 7.54 -15.37 -11.25
C TRP A 276 7.43 -15.83 -9.78
N GLN A 277 6.65 -16.87 -9.51
CA GLN A 277 6.54 -17.54 -8.21
C GLN A 277 6.14 -16.61 -7.04
N LEU A 278 5.37 -15.55 -7.31
CA LEU A 278 4.85 -14.66 -6.28
C LEU A 278 3.90 -15.40 -5.34
N THR A 279 2.97 -16.19 -5.87
CA THR A 279 2.03 -16.96 -5.05
C THR A 279 2.77 -17.94 -4.15
N LYS A 280 3.80 -18.60 -4.69
CA LYS A 280 4.68 -19.47 -3.91
C LYS A 280 5.43 -18.70 -2.82
N THR A 281 5.90 -17.49 -3.10
CA THR A 281 6.56 -16.62 -2.12
C THR A 281 5.59 -16.19 -1.02
N LEU A 282 4.37 -15.79 -1.37
CA LEU A 282 3.33 -15.39 -0.41
C LEU A 282 2.91 -16.52 0.54
N LYS A 283 2.95 -17.78 0.09
CA LYS A 283 2.66 -18.94 0.96
C LYS A 283 3.58 -19.02 2.19
N LYS A 284 4.81 -18.49 2.11
CA LYS A 284 5.74 -18.42 3.25
C LYS A 284 5.22 -17.55 4.40
N TYR A 285 4.28 -16.64 4.13
CA TYR A 285 3.72 -15.69 5.10
C TYR A 285 2.31 -16.08 5.58
N THR A 286 1.86 -17.28 5.22
CA THR A 286 0.59 -17.82 5.71
C THR A 286 0.78 -18.59 7.03
N PRO A 287 -0.27 -18.73 7.86
CA PRO A 287 -0.19 -19.53 9.10
C PRO A 287 0.18 -21.01 8.89
N ALA A 288 0.03 -21.53 7.66
CA ALA A 288 0.38 -22.90 7.29
C ALA A 288 1.86 -23.04 6.86
N GLY A 289 2.49 -21.95 6.42
CA GLY A 289 3.94 -21.83 6.45
C GLY A 289 4.37 -21.49 7.87
N GLU A 290 5.63 -21.68 8.24
CA GLU A 290 6.19 -21.28 9.55
C GLU A 290 6.23 -19.72 9.73
N GLY A 291 5.34 -18.98 9.04
CA GLY A 291 5.50 -17.62 8.59
C GLY A 291 5.10 -16.54 9.60
N LYS A 292 5.95 -15.52 9.69
CA LYS A 292 5.60 -14.20 10.24
C LYS A 292 4.34 -13.68 9.52
N LYS A 293 3.37 -13.16 10.28
CA LYS A 293 2.18 -12.48 9.71
C LYS A 293 2.65 -11.29 8.86
N MET A 294 2.27 -11.28 7.59
CA MET A 294 2.51 -10.18 6.64
C MET A 294 1.43 -9.11 6.76
N GLY A 295 1.83 -7.84 6.66
CA GLY A 295 0.96 -6.68 6.65
C GLY A 295 0.18 -6.44 7.96
N GLY A 296 -0.76 -5.50 7.87
CA GLY A 296 -1.55 -4.97 8.98
C GLY A 296 -1.05 -3.60 9.45
N ASP A 297 -1.25 -3.30 10.72
CA ASP A 297 -0.93 -2.01 11.35
C ASP A 297 -0.20 -2.16 12.69
N LYS A 298 0.63 -3.20 12.82
CA LYS A 298 1.45 -3.43 14.01
C LYS A 298 2.41 -2.26 14.24
N TYR A 299 2.91 -1.66 13.15
CA TYR A 299 3.83 -0.54 13.21
C TYR A 299 3.15 0.84 13.23
N ASP A 300 1.84 0.91 12.98
CA ASP A 300 1.06 2.14 13.09
C ASP A 300 0.92 2.54 14.56
N VAL A 301 1.51 3.68 14.95
CA VAL A 301 1.43 4.18 16.32
C VAL A 301 0.00 4.54 16.72
N THR A 302 -0.85 4.92 15.77
CA THR A 302 -2.25 5.29 16.03
C THR A 302 -3.10 4.08 16.42
N SER A 303 -2.75 2.88 15.95
CA SER A 303 -3.42 1.61 16.32
C SER A 303 -3.09 1.12 17.73
N TRP A 304 -2.06 1.70 18.34
CA TRP A 304 -1.61 1.27 19.66
C TRP A 304 -2.58 1.63 20.78
N THR A 305 -2.48 0.89 21.89
CA THR A 305 -3.15 1.31 23.12
C THR A 305 -2.49 2.58 23.68
N SER A 306 -3.29 3.42 24.33
CA SER A 306 -2.79 4.62 25.04
C SER A 306 -1.67 4.28 26.02
N ALA A 307 -1.78 3.14 26.71
CA ALA A 307 -0.75 2.66 27.64
C ALA A 307 0.58 2.39 26.93
N LYS A 308 0.56 1.76 25.75
CA LYS A 308 1.77 1.50 24.95
C LYS A 308 2.38 2.79 24.43
N ARG A 309 1.59 3.74 23.94
CA ARG A 309 2.11 5.05 23.49
C ARG A 309 2.74 5.85 24.64
N LYS A 310 2.05 5.96 25.79
CA LYS A 310 2.58 6.60 27.00
C LYS A 310 3.89 5.97 27.47
N LYS A 311 4.00 4.65 27.41
CA LYS A 311 5.22 3.94 27.81
C LYS A 311 6.42 4.35 26.96
N ASN A 312 6.24 4.59 25.66
CA ASN A 312 7.33 4.92 24.75
C ASN A 312 7.47 6.43 24.46
N SER A 313 6.60 7.27 25.02
CA SER A 313 6.71 8.73 24.93
C SER A 313 7.75 9.27 25.92
N SER A 314 8.53 10.26 25.46
CA SER A 314 9.56 10.97 26.24
C SER A 314 9.01 11.62 27.52
N ASN A 315 7.77 12.11 27.49
CA ASN A 315 7.12 12.80 28.62
C ASN A 315 6.11 11.93 29.37
N ARG A 316 6.02 10.63 29.05
CA ARG A 316 5.05 9.65 29.60
C ARG A 316 3.58 9.99 29.39
N LYS A 317 3.26 10.96 28.52
CA LYS A 317 1.90 11.29 28.10
C LYS A 317 1.57 10.57 26.80
N ASP A 318 0.27 10.48 26.50
CA ASP A 318 -0.15 9.98 25.20
C ASP A 318 0.10 11.08 24.17
N PRO A 319 0.92 10.86 23.14
CA PRO A 319 1.16 11.86 22.10
C PRO A 319 -0.05 12.01 21.16
N CYS A 320 -0.95 11.04 21.10
CA CYS A 320 -2.19 11.17 20.36
C CYS A 320 -3.24 11.87 21.25
N SER A 321 -3.70 13.05 20.84
CA SER A 321 -4.73 13.78 21.57
C SER A 321 -6.07 13.02 21.55
N LYS A 322 -6.95 13.33 22.51
CA LYS A 322 -8.29 12.74 22.53
C LYS A 322 -9.05 13.04 21.23
N GLU A 323 -8.98 14.28 20.76
CA GLU A 323 -9.60 14.73 19.51
C GLU A 323 -9.07 13.95 18.31
N MET A 324 -7.74 13.78 18.20
CA MET A 324 -7.13 12.97 17.15
C MET A 324 -7.66 11.54 17.16
N MET A 325 -7.67 10.89 18.33
CA MET A 325 -8.16 9.51 18.44
C MET A 325 -9.66 9.38 18.16
N ASP A 326 -10.46 10.39 18.54
CA ASP A 326 -11.90 10.40 18.26
C ASP A 326 -12.16 10.62 16.77
N ASN A 327 -11.38 11.47 16.08
CA ASN A 327 -11.43 11.63 14.63
C ASN A 327 -11.05 10.34 13.89
N ILE A 328 -10.02 9.62 14.34
CA ILE A 328 -9.63 8.33 13.75
C ILE A 328 -10.75 7.29 13.94
N LYS A 329 -11.36 7.21 15.12
CA LYS A 329 -12.51 6.31 15.35
C LYS A 329 -13.70 6.63 14.45
N ASN A 330 -13.87 7.91 14.11
CA ASN A 330 -14.92 8.38 13.21
C ASN A 330 -14.53 8.25 11.72
N GLY A 331 -13.45 7.53 11.40
CA GLY A 331 -13.05 7.25 10.01
C GLY A 331 -12.29 8.38 9.32
N MET A 332 -11.86 9.42 10.03
CA MET A 332 -11.10 10.53 9.41
C MET A 332 -9.68 10.11 9.05
N VAL A 333 -9.22 10.54 7.88
CA VAL A 333 -7.82 10.41 7.44
C VAL A 333 -6.95 11.42 8.20
N LEU A 334 -5.82 10.96 8.74
CA LEU A 334 -4.91 11.77 9.52
C LEU A 334 -3.79 12.33 8.64
N SER A 335 -3.75 13.62 8.35
CA SER A 335 -2.54 14.20 7.73
C SER A 335 -1.58 14.65 8.82
N LEU A 336 -0.36 14.12 8.82
CA LEU A 336 0.73 14.57 9.68
C LEU A 336 1.67 15.45 8.86
N ALA A 337 2.08 16.59 9.42
CA ALA A 337 3.12 17.40 8.80
C ALA A 337 4.44 16.60 8.81
N THR A 338 4.97 16.34 7.62
CA THR A 338 6.27 15.69 7.39
C THR A 338 7.38 16.71 7.29
#